data_AF-S9PN71-F1
#
_entry.id   AF-S9PN71-F1
#
_cell.length_a   1.000
_cell.length_b   1.000
_cell.length_c   1.000
_cell.angle_alpha   90.00
_cell.angle_beta   90.00
_cell.angle_gamma   90.00
#
_symmetry.space_group_name_H-M   'P 1'
#
loop_
_entity.id
_entity.type
_entity.pdbx_description
1 polymer ?
#
loop_
_entity_poly.entity_id
_entity_poly.type
_entity_poly.pdbx_seq_one_letter_code
_entity_poly.pdbx_strand_id
1 'polypeptide(L)'
;MESNKTVNVDELVTRFKREGHFDRLRKFVLETFKEKESEGFAEQIRTIAEMELDKDPSLKLKDHFRTAPLIAGAVDRTSLYENTMENIKNNILSKEELKLNVQEVMKELCYRETEGHRQS
;
A
#
# COMPACT_ATOMS: atom_id res chain seq x y z
N MET A 1 41.80 -16.91 3.45
CA MET A 1 40.67 -16.56 4.32
C MET A 1 39.81 -15.59 3.55
N GLU A 2 38.71 -16.09 2.96
CA GLU A 2 37.75 -15.26 2.24
C GLU A 2 37.16 -14.24 3.21
N SER A 3 37.37 -12.96 2.92
CA SER A 3 36.77 -11.87 3.68
C SER A 3 35.26 -11.95 3.47
N ASN A 4 34.53 -12.48 4.46
CA ASN A 4 33.08 -12.42 4.50
C ASN A 4 32.69 -10.96 4.73
N LYS A 5 32.70 -10.19 3.64
CA LYS A 5 32.36 -8.76 3.62
C LYS A 5 30.86 -8.65 3.92
N THR A 6 30.55 -8.19 5.12
CA THR A 6 29.19 -7.94 5.57
C THR A 6 28.58 -6.80 4.76
N VAL A 7 27.58 -7.12 3.95
CA VAL A 7 26.79 -6.13 3.22
C VAL A 7 26.01 -5.26 4.21
N ASN A 8 26.03 -3.93 4.01
CA ASN A 8 25.28 -3.01 4.87
C ASN A 8 23.79 -3.02 4.48
N VAL A 9 22.94 -3.47 5.41
CA VAL A 9 21.48 -3.57 5.19
C VAL A 9 20.86 -2.22 4.82
N ASP A 10 21.31 -1.12 5.44
CA ASP A 10 20.77 0.22 5.14
C ASP A 10 21.15 0.69 3.74
N GLU A 11 22.32 0.28 3.25
CA GLU A 11 22.76 0.58 1.88
C GLU A 11 21.92 -0.21 0.86
N LEU A 12 21.65 -1.49 1.12
CA LEU A 12 20.75 -2.30 0.29
C LEU A 12 19.34 -1.70 0.23
N VAL A 13 18.78 -1.31 1.39
CA VAL A 13 17.44 -0.67 1.44
C VAL A 13 17.44 0.65 0.67
N THR A 14 18.50 1.44 0.80
CA THR A 14 18.64 2.70 0.06
C THR A 14 18.69 2.45 -1.44
N ARG A 15 19.46 1.47 -1.91
CA ARG A 15 19.52 1.09 -3.33
C ARG A 15 18.20 0.51 -3.82
N PHE A 16 17.57 -0.35 -3.05
CA PHE A 16 16.25 -0.92 -3.35
C PHE A 16 15.21 0.18 -3.63
N LYS A 17 15.19 1.22 -2.79
CA LYS A 17 14.34 2.39 -3.00
C LYS A 17 14.78 3.22 -4.22
N ARG A 18 16.08 3.51 -4.34
CA ARG A 18 16.65 4.34 -5.42
C ARG A 18 16.45 3.74 -6.82
N GLU A 19 16.54 2.42 -6.95
CA GLU A 19 16.33 1.68 -8.21
C GLU A 19 14.84 1.50 -8.57
N GLY A 20 13.92 2.06 -7.78
CA GLY A 20 12.48 2.06 -8.05
C GLY A 20 11.76 0.75 -7.69
N HIS A 21 12.42 -0.21 -7.05
CA HIS A 21 11.78 -1.48 -6.64
C HIS A 21 10.66 -1.25 -5.62
N PHE A 22 10.85 -0.30 -4.70
CA PHE A 22 9.80 0.09 -3.76
C PHE A 22 8.54 0.63 -4.49
N ASP A 23 8.72 1.48 -5.50
CA ASP A 23 7.58 2.05 -6.24
C ASP A 23 6.87 0.98 -7.08
N ARG A 24 7.61 0.01 -7.64
CA ARG A 24 7.02 -1.16 -8.32
C ARG A 24 6.13 -1.96 -7.37
N LEU A 25 6.60 -2.27 -6.15
CA LEU A 25 5.79 -2.96 -5.16
C LEU A 25 4.56 -2.14 -4.74
N ARG A 26 4.73 -0.83 -4.52
CA ARG A 26 3.62 0.07 -4.20
C ARG A 26 2.52 0.04 -5.27
N LYS A 27 2.91 0.05 -6.56
CA LYS A 27 1.97 -0.06 -7.69
C LYS A 27 1.27 -1.41 -7.72
N PHE A 28 2.02 -2.50 -7.57
CA PHE A 28 1.44 -3.85 -7.52
C PHE A 28 0.38 -4.00 -6.41
N VAL A 29 0.67 -3.47 -5.21
CA VAL A 29 -0.28 -3.48 -4.09
C VAL A 29 -1.53 -2.67 -4.43
N LEU A 30 -1.37 -1.49 -5.02
CA LEU A 30 -2.48 -0.64 -5.45
C LEU A 30 -3.35 -1.32 -6.52
N GLU A 31 -2.74 -1.97 -7.50
CA GLU A 31 -3.43 -2.71 -8.56
C GLU A 31 -4.19 -3.91 -7.97
N THR A 32 -3.55 -4.68 -7.09
CA THR A 32 -4.19 -5.80 -6.40
C THR A 32 -5.40 -5.34 -5.58
N PHE A 33 -5.27 -4.22 -4.86
CA PHE A 33 -6.40 -3.64 -4.11
C PHE A 33 -7.54 -3.22 -5.05
N LYS A 34 -7.21 -2.53 -6.16
CA LYS A 34 -8.20 -2.13 -7.17
C LYS A 34 -8.97 -3.32 -7.73
N GLU A 35 -8.28 -4.41 -8.04
CA GLU A 35 -8.90 -5.61 -8.61
C GLU A 35 -9.76 -6.39 -7.62
N LYS A 36 -9.36 -6.46 -6.35
CA LYS A 36 -9.94 -7.44 -5.40
C LYS A 36 -10.79 -6.84 -4.29
N GLU A 37 -10.50 -5.62 -3.86
CA GLU A 37 -11.07 -5.07 -2.62
C GLU A 37 -11.75 -3.71 -2.82
N SER A 38 -11.48 -3.01 -3.93
CA SER A 38 -11.98 -1.65 -4.15
C SER A 38 -13.50 -1.54 -4.24
N GLU A 39 -14.19 -2.55 -4.78
CA GLU A 39 -15.64 -2.56 -4.89
C GLU A 39 -16.31 -2.66 -3.51
N GLY A 40 -15.84 -3.59 -2.67
CA GLY A 40 -16.34 -3.74 -1.31
C GLY A 40 -16.03 -2.53 -0.42
N PHE A 41 -14.89 -1.87 -0.65
CA PHE A 41 -14.57 -0.60 -0.01
C PHE A 41 -15.52 0.52 -0.45
N ALA A 42 -15.77 0.65 -1.76
CA ALA A 42 -16.71 1.63 -2.30
C ALA A 42 -18.15 1.40 -1.80
N GLU A 43 -18.57 0.14 -1.67
CA GLU A 43 -19.88 -0.20 -1.11
C GLU A 43 -20.03 0.25 0.34
N GLN A 44 -19.00 0.05 1.17
CA GLN A 44 -19.02 0.54 2.56
C GLN A 44 -19.10 2.06 2.64
N ILE A 45 -18.41 2.79 1.75
CA ILE A 45 -18.55 4.25 1.65
C ILE A 45 -19.99 4.61 1.25
N ARG A 46 -20.60 3.90 0.29
CA ARG A 46 -21.99 4.12 -0.11
C ARG A 46 -22.95 3.91 1.06
N THR A 47 -22.79 2.82 1.80
CA THR A 47 -23.62 2.54 2.99
C THR A 47 -23.50 3.66 4.03
N ILE A 48 -22.28 4.13 4.33
CA ILE A 48 -22.09 5.26 5.26
C ILE A 48 -22.79 6.52 4.71
N ALA A 49 -22.65 6.80 3.43
CA ALA A 49 -23.29 7.95 2.80
C ALA A 49 -24.82 7.88 2.88
N GLU A 50 -25.41 6.70 2.63
CA GLU A 50 -26.84 6.45 2.76
C GLU A 50 -27.33 6.67 4.20
N MET A 51 -26.60 6.14 5.19
CA MET A 51 -26.92 6.35 6.61
C MET A 51 -26.89 7.83 6.99
N GLU A 52 -25.96 8.63 6.46
CA GLU A 52 -25.91 10.06 6.72
C GLU A 52 -27.04 10.82 6.00
N LEU A 53 -27.44 10.37 4.79
CA LEU A 53 -28.59 10.93 4.07
C LEU A 53 -29.92 10.63 4.77
N ASP A 54 -30.04 9.48 5.43
CA ASP A 54 -31.22 9.14 6.23
C ASP A 54 -31.30 9.96 7.52
N LYS A 55 -30.16 10.28 8.13
CA LYS A 55 -30.07 11.18 9.31
C LYS A 55 -30.37 12.63 8.96
N ASP A 56 -29.84 13.12 7.85
CA ASP A 56 -30.09 14.48 7.34
C ASP A 56 -30.54 14.45 5.86
N PRO A 57 -31.86 14.33 5.60
CA PRO A 57 -32.40 14.35 4.26
C PRO A 57 -32.12 15.64 3.49
N SER A 58 -31.79 16.76 4.18
CA SER A 58 -31.45 18.03 3.52
C SER A 58 -30.16 17.94 2.72
N LEU A 59 -29.30 16.96 3.01
CA LEU A 59 -28.08 16.69 2.24
C LEU A 59 -28.37 16.33 0.78
N LYS A 60 -29.55 15.78 0.47
CA LYS A 60 -30.00 15.51 -0.91
C LYS A 60 -30.29 16.78 -1.71
N LEU A 61 -30.61 17.87 -1.02
CA LEU A 61 -30.95 19.17 -1.61
C LEU A 61 -29.73 20.10 -1.73
N LYS A 62 -28.61 19.75 -1.09
CA LYS A 62 -27.35 20.50 -1.14
C LYS A 62 -26.52 20.08 -2.36
N ASP A 63 -25.71 21.01 -2.85
CA ASP A 63 -24.76 20.71 -3.93
C ASP A 63 -23.70 19.68 -3.47
N HIS A 64 -23.10 18.99 -4.44
CA HIS A 64 -22.09 17.97 -4.17
C HIS A 64 -20.84 18.52 -3.44
N PHE A 65 -20.50 19.79 -3.63
CA PHE A 65 -19.33 20.41 -2.99
C PHE A 65 -19.53 20.62 -1.49
N ARG A 66 -20.77 20.81 -1.05
CA ARG A 66 -21.14 20.95 0.38
C ARG A 66 -21.42 19.60 1.03
N THR A 67 -21.96 18.64 0.28
CA THR A 67 -22.31 17.32 0.82
C THR A 67 -21.09 16.39 0.89
N ALA A 68 -20.20 16.37 -0.11
CA ALA A 68 -19.06 15.45 -0.13
C ALA A 68 -18.12 15.58 1.09
N PRO A 69 -17.76 16.78 1.58
CA PRO A 69 -16.93 16.92 2.78
C PRO A 69 -17.61 16.39 4.05
N LEU A 70 -18.94 16.49 4.14
CA LEU A 70 -19.70 15.99 5.30
C LEU A 70 -19.71 14.46 5.33
N ILE A 71 -19.92 13.84 4.16
CA ILE A 71 -19.84 12.38 4.00
C ILE A 71 -18.40 11.90 4.26
N ALA A 72 -17.39 12.56 3.70
CA ALA A 72 -15.99 12.22 3.95
C ALA A 72 -15.66 12.27 5.45
N GLY A 73 -16.07 13.34 6.13
CA GLY A 73 -15.90 13.44 7.58
C GLY A 73 -16.68 12.37 8.36
N ALA A 74 -17.82 11.89 7.85
CA ALA A 74 -18.54 10.78 8.46
C ALA A 74 -17.79 9.45 8.29
N VAL A 75 -17.24 9.19 7.10
CA VAL A 75 -16.37 8.05 6.84
C VAL A 75 -15.12 8.09 7.74
N ASP A 76 -14.49 9.26 7.89
CA ASP A 76 -13.31 9.44 8.76
C ASP A 76 -13.57 9.11 10.24
N ARG A 77 -14.82 9.25 10.70
CA ARG A 77 -15.23 8.88 12.06
C ARG A 77 -15.50 7.38 12.23
N THR A 78 -15.51 6.62 11.14
CA THR A 78 -15.61 5.16 11.17
C THR A 78 -14.21 4.53 11.11
N SER A 79 -14.10 3.27 11.52
CA SER A 79 -12.86 2.49 11.35
C SER A 79 -12.68 1.94 9.93
N LEU A 80 -13.40 2.45 8.91
CA LEU A 80 -13.35 1.90 7.56
C LEU A 80 -11.93 1.90 6.98
N TYR A 81 -11.20 3.01 7.09
CA TYR A 81 -9.84 3.12 6.58
C TYR A 81 -8.87 2.20 7.33
N GLU A 82 -9.02 2.11 8.66
CA GLU A 82 -8.19 1.26 9.52
C GLU A 82 -8.38 -0.22 9.19
N ASN A 83 -9.65 -0.66 9.12
CA ASN A 83 -10.01 -2.04 8.77
C ASN A 83 -9.55 -2.40 7.36
N THR A 84 -9.69 -1.47 6.41
CA THR A 84 -9.22 -1.66 5.03
C THR A 84 -7.70 -1.78 4.98
N MET A 85 -6.97 -0.95 5.75
CA MET A 85 -5.52 -1.04 5.84
C MET A 85 -5.08 -2.38 6.47
N GLU A 86 -5.78 -2.86 7.49
CA GLU A 86 -5.52 -4.18 8.08
C GLU A 86 -5.76 -5.32 7.08
N ASN A 87 -6.85 -5.25 6.31
CA ASN A 87 -7.13 -6.21 5.24
C ASN A 87 -6.03 -6.22 4.18
N ILE A 88 -5.58 -5.04 3.71
CA ILE A 88 -4.46 -4.94 2.77
C ILE A 88 -3.20 -5.58 3.35
N LYS A 89 -2.89 -5.35 4.63
CA LYS A 89 -1.73 -5.96 5.30
C LYS A 89 -1.83 -7.48 5.33
N ASN A 90 -2.97 -8.02 5.73
CA ASN A 90 -3.16 -9.45 5.92
C ASN A 90 -3.32 -10.21 4.61
N ASN A 91 -3.98 -9.61 3.61
CA ASN A 91 -4.38 -10.29 2.40
C ASN A 91 -3.50 -9.98 1.19
N ILE A 92 -2.87 -8.79 1.12
CA ILE A 92 -2.04 -8.37 -0.01
C ILE A 92 -0.56 -8.36 0.38
N LEU A 93 -0.19 -7.64 1.44
CA LEU A 93 1.22 -7.47 1.82
C LEU A 93 1.84 -8.72 2.43
N SER A 94 1.03 -9.55 3.09
CA SER A 94 1.50 -10.79 3.71
C SER A 94 1.64 -11.95 2.73
N LYS A 95 1.26 -11.78 1.45
CA LYS A 95 1.39 -12.82 0.43
C LYS A 95 2.83 -13.25 0.24
N GLU A 96 3.03 -14.55 0.15
CA GLU A 96 4.34 -15.16 -0.04
C GLU A 96 5.03 -14.66 -1.32
N GLU A 97 4.27 -14.45 -2.39
CA GLU A 97 4.74 -13.88 -3.65
C GLU A 97 5.46 -12.53 -3.46
N LEU A 98 4.92 -11.65 -2.62
CA LEU A 98 5.52 -10.33 -2.36
C LEU A 98 6.83 -10.46 -1.58
N LYS A 99 6.87 -11.38 -0.60
CA LYS A 99 8.08 -11.67 0.18
C LYS A 99 9.17 -12.25 -0.69
N LEU A 100 8.83 -13.23 -1.55
CA LEU A 100 9.77 -13.86 -2.48
C LEU A 100 10.33 -12.83 -3.48
N ASN A 101 9.50 -11.95 -4.00
CA ASN A 101 9.94 -10.87 -4.89
C ASN A 101 10.97 -9.96 -4.20
N VAL A 102 10.66 -9.47 -2.99
CA VAL A 102 11.60 -8.64 -2.22
C VAL A 102 12.90 -9.40 -1.94
N GLN A 103 12.81 -10.66 -1.53
CA GLN A 103 13.99 -11.48 -1.26
C GLN A 103 14.87 -11.66 -2.49
N GLU A 104 14.27 -11.90 -3.66
CA GLU A 104 15.02 -12.11 -4.89
C GLU A 104 15.74 -10.83 -5.34
N VAL A 105 15.03 -9.70 -5.33
CA VAL A 105 15.63 -8.39 -5.63
C VAL A 105 16.77 -8.05 -4.65
N MET A 106 16.59 -8.36 -3.35
CA MET A 106 17.63 -8.12 -2.35
C MET A 106 18.86 -9.01 -2.56
N LYS A 107 18.66 -10.28 -2.95
CA LYS A 107 19.79 -11.16 -3.32
C LYS A 107 20.54 -10.62 -4.52
N GLU A 108 19.84 -10.21 -5.58
CA GLU A 108 20.46 -9.61 -6.77
C GLU A 108 21.25 -8.34 -6.44
N LEU A 109 20.74 -7.50 -5.54
CA LEU A 109 21.44 -6.31 -5.05
C LEU A 109 22.71 -6.68 -4.27
N CYS A 110 22.63 -7.66 -3.36
CA CYS A 110 23.78 -8.19 -2.63
C CYS A 110 24.87 -8.71 -3.57
N TYR A 111 24.50 -9.54 -4.54
CA TYR A 111 25.46 -10.11 -5.50
C TYR A 111 26.18 -9.03 -6.31
N ARG A 112 25.45 -8.01 -6.78
CA ARG A 112 26.03 -6.87 -7.50
C ARG A 112 27.04 -6.09 -6.65
N GLU A 113 26.78 -5.97 -5.35
CA GLU A 113 27.65 -5.26 -4.41
C GLU A 113 28.95 -6.05 -4.13
N THR A 114 28.86 -7.38 -4.01
CA THR A 114 30.03 -8.23 -3.78
C THR A 114 30.92 -8.36 -5.02
N GLU A 115 30.36 -8.33 -6.24
CA GLU A 115 31.14 -8.40 -7.49
C GLU A 115 31.72 -7.05 -7.92
N GLY A 116 31.00 -5.93 -7.71
CA GLY A 116 31.49 -4.58 -8.03
C GLY A 116 32.76 -4.20 -7.27
N HIS A 117 32.99 -4.80 -6.10
CA HIS A 117 34.21 -4.63 -5.31
C HIS A 117 35.37 -5.58 -5.67
N ARG A 118 35.21 -6.48 -6.67
CA ARG A 118 36.33 -7.28 -7.20
C ARG A 118 37.07 -6.60 -8.37
N GLN A 119 36.52 -5.53 -8.92
CA GLN A 119 37.08 -4.82 -10.09
C GLN A 119 37.63 -3.41 -9.75
N SER A 120 37.78 -3.07 -8.48
CA SER A 120 38.40 -1.82 -8.00
C SER A 120 39.44 -2.13 -6.94
#